data_AF-A0A7V3JIJ0-F1
#
_entry.id   AF-A0A7V3JIJ0-F1
#
_cell.length_a   1.000
_cell.length_b   1.000
_cell.length_c   1.000
_cell.angle_alpha   90.00
_cell.angle_beta   90.00
_cell.angle_gamma   90.00
#
_symmetry.space_group_name_H-M   'P 1'
#
loop_
_entity.id
_entity.type
_entity.pdbx_description
1 polymer ?
#
loop_
_entity_poly.entity_id
_entity_poly.type
_entity_poly.pdbx_seq_one_letter_code
_entity_poly.pdbx_strand_id
1 'polypeptide(L)'
;QTPELTSDQVAQRVVASCGLRIQDIARNPELDPQSSAAREVWRVFTELTEYRLYEDLRRGWRVVQPNLEHVGLLRIGYRGLEELCADNARWQFHPQIACMSAEERETVIRAVLDQFRRKLAISSRCLQETAQQQIRRRAEQHLNEFWGLDPEVNELRTAERYVRLGQSTRSADGFSLGPRSAIGKFLGRRFGLSTGEYLPFLDALLGLLVSQGFLVRLDPVDDHQFFQLDAACLLWRRGDGSPPPADPIYSRRSSPPVNAFFQRFYRESAAALAALEAREHTAQVVKPGERERRERRFRWEDSDARKESEVGRRLPYLVCSPTMELGVDIADLDLVHLRNVPPTPANYAQRSGRAGRQGQPGLVFTYCGALNSHDQYFFHRREEMVAGSVRPPRLDLANEALLRAHVHAVWLAQVRLPLGQSIEQVIDTDRDNLPLRTEAAGAILLGQSARHELRQRVRTILAPDMGLLAQTGWFSDAWIDRVLDDAPQQFDQAFDRWRELYRAANRQLEQAQQELRRARRREAQEDARRREEEAMHQRNLLLQINVAREESDFYPYRYLASEGFLPGYNFPAL
;
A
#
# COMPACT_ATOMS: atom_id res chain seq x y z
N GLN A 1 17.68 32.57 23.93
CA GLN A 1 16.68 31.53 24.12
C GLN A 1 16.39 30.91 22.78
N THR A 2 16.54 29.59 22.64
CA THR A 2 16.13 28.88 21.42
C THR A 2 14.61 29.02 21.30
N PRO A 3 14.05 29.38 20.13
CA PRO A 3 12.61 29.54 20.00
C PRO A 3 11.91 28.21 20.30
N GLU A 4 11.03 28.20 21.30
CA GLU A 4 10.16 27.08 21.63
C GLU A 4 8.86 27.22 20.84
N LEU A 5 8.35 26.12 20.28
CA LEU A 5 7.05 26.12 19.61
C LEU A 5 5.98 25.61 20.56
N THR A 6 4.78 26.18 20.43
CA THR A 6 3.58 25.82 21.19
C THR A 6 2.61 25.06 20.29
N SER A 7 1.59 24.44 20.89
CA SER A 7 0.64 23.57 20.17
C SER A 7 -0.11 24.31 19.06
N ASP A 8 -0.38 25.60 19.25
CA ASP A 8 -1.06 26.47 18.28
C ASP A 8 -0.16 26.90 17.10
N GLN A 9 1.16 26.81 17.23
CA GLN A 9 2.10 27.31 16.22
C GLN A 9 2.88 26.21 15.52
N VAL A 10 3.09 25.06 16.18
CA VAL A 10 4.02 24.03 15.72
C VAL A 10 3.67 23.53 14.31
N ALA A 11 2.40 23.22 14.04
CA ALA A 11 1.96 22.75 12.73
C ALA A 11 2.19 23.79 11.63
N GLN A 12 1.79 25.04 11.88
CA GLN A 12 1.97 26.14 10.93
C GLN A 12 3.46 26.38 10.61
N ARG A 13 4.33 26.32 11.63
CA ARG A 13 5.78 26.50 11.46
C ARG A 13 6.43 25.35 10.72
N VAL A 14 5.98 24.11 10.96
CA VAL A 14 6.43 22.93 10.22
C VAL A 14 6.04 23.05 8.76
N VAL A 15 4.78 23.37 8.45
CA VAL A 15 4.31 23.59 7.08
C VAL A 15 5.07 24.73 6.39
N ALA A 16 5.30 25.85 7.07
CA ALA A 16 6.08 26.96 6.52
C ALA A 16 7.55 26.61 6.23
N SER A 17 8.09 25.57 6.89
CA SER A 17 9.50 25.16 6.76
C SER A 17 9.70 23.89 5.92
N CYS A 18 8.63 23.25 5.44
CA CYS A 18 8.72 21.95 4.75
C CYS A 18 9.26 22.05 3.31
N GLY A 19 9.28 23.24 2.72
CA GLY A 19 9.77 23.48 1.36
C GLY A 19 8.83 23.01 0.24
N LEU A 20 7.60 22.61 0.56
CA LEU A 20 6.58 22.20 -0.40
C LEU A 20 5.89 23.41 -1.05
N ARG A 21 5.50 23.26 -2.32
CA ARG A 21 4.66 24.21 -3.06
C ARG A 21 3.23 23.68 -3.14
N ILE A 22 2.29 24.56 -3.52
CA ILE A 22 0.88 24.18 -3.65
C ILE A 22 0.67 23.00 -4.61
N GLN A 23 1.38 23.00 -5.75
CA GLN A 23 1.32 21.93 -6.75
C GLN A 23 1.80 20.57 -6.23
N ASP A 24 2.64 20.56 -5.19
CA ASP A 24 3.20 19.34 -4.63
C ASP A 24 2.18 18.61 -3.75
N ILE A 25 1.23 19.33 -3.14
CA ILE A 25 0.25 18.81 -2.17
C ILE A 25 -1.20 18.82 -2.66
N ALA A 26 -1.55 19.71 -3.57
CA ALA A 26 -2.93 19.91 -4.01
C ALA A 26 -3.39 18.78 -4.94
N ARG A 27 -4.67 18.42 -4.84
CA ARG A 27 -5.33 17.51 -5.78
C ARG A 27 -5.38 18.09 -7.20
N ASN A 28 -5.60 19.40 -7.31
CA ASN A 28 -5.45 20.15 -8.56
C ASN A 28 -4.08 20.87 -8.54
N PRO A 29 -3.09 20.42 -9.32
CA PRO A 29 -1.76 21.03 -9.32
C PRO A 29 -1.73 22.42 -9.99
N GLU A 30 -2.76 22.79 -10.75
CA GLU A 30 -2.83 24.05 -11.51
C GLU A 30 -3.36 25.24 -10.68
N LEU A 31 -3.59 25.05 -9.38
CA LEU A 31 -4.07 26.14 -8.53
C LEU A 31 -3.05 27.29 -8.46
N ASP A 32 -3.53 28.50 -8.73
CA ASP A 32 -2.77 29.72 -8.44
C ASP A 32 -2.44 29.75 -6.93
N PRO A 33 -1.15 29.82 -6.53
CA PRO A 33 -0.74 29.88 -5.14
C PRO A 33 -1.39 31.00 -4.31
N GLN A 34 -1.84 32.09 -4.96
CA GLN A 34 -2.50 33.23 -4.29
C GLN A 34 -4.02 33.09 -4.19
N SER A 35 -4.60 32.06 -4.82
CA SER A 35 -6.04 31.84 -4.82
C SER A 35 -6.60 31.50 -3.43
N SER A 36 -7.90 31.72 -3.25
CA SER A 36 -8.61 31.24 -2.05
C SER A 36 -8.59 29.72 -1.94
N ALA A 37 -8.64 29.01 -3.07
CA ALA A 37 -8.54 27.56 -3.13
C ALA A 37 -7.16 27.05 -2.63
N ALA A 38 -6.07 27.71 -3.00
CA ALA A 38 -4.74 27.36 -2.50
C ALA A 38 -4.61 27.57 -0.99
N ARG A 39 -5.21 28.65 -0.46
CA ARG A 39 -5.27 28.89 1.00
C ARG A 39 -6.04 27.78 1.73
N GLU A 40 -7.12 27.28 1.13
CA GLU A 40 -7.88 26.17 1.71
C GLU A 40 -7.05 24.87 1.74
N VAL A 41 -6.34 24.54 0.65
CA VAL A 41 -5.44 23.39 0.60
C VAL A 41 -4.38 23.46 1.70
N TRP A 42 -3.74 24.62 1.87
CA TRP A 42 -2.75 24.81 2.95
C TRP A 42 -3.35 24.68 4.34
N ARG A 43 -4.58 25.15 4.55
CA ARG A 43 -5.31 24.97 5.81
C ARG A 43 -5.51 23.49 6.11
N VAL A 44 -6.04 22.73 5.16
CA VAL A 44 -6.27 21.28 5.31
C VAL A 44 -4.95 20.53 5.53
N PHE A 45 -3.91 20.86 4.77
CA PHE A 45 -2.58 20.26 4.94
C PHE A 45 -1.97 20.56 6.32
N THR A 46 -2.19 21.77 6.84
CA THR A 46 -1.73 22.15 8.19
C THR A 46 -2.46 21.37 9.28
N GLU A 47 -3.77 21.20 9.17
CA GLU A 47 -4.55 20.40 10.13
C GLU A 47 -4.16 18.91 10.10
N LEU A 48 -3.92 18.36 8.91
CA LEU A 48 -3.42 16.99 8.78
C LEU A 48 -2.00 16.86 9.35
N THR A 49 -1.14 17.85 9.11
CA THR A 49 0.21 17.90 9.68
C THR A 49 0.15 17.97 11.21
N GLU A 50 -0.76 18.75 11.78
CA GLU A 50 -0.98 18.83 13.22
C GLU A 50 -1.32 17.45 13.82
N TYR A 51 -2.24 16.72 13.20
CA TYR A 51 -2.55 15.34 13.59
C TYR A 51 -1.29 14.45 13.56
N ARG A 52 -0.54 14.49 12.45
CA ARG A 52 0.68 13.66 12.27
C ARG A 52 1.75 13.99 13.30
N LEU A 53 1.89 15.26 13.69
CA LEU A 53 2.81 15.68 14.75
C LEU A 53 2.46 15.05 16.09
N TYR A 54 1.18 15.01 16.48
CA TYR A 54 0.78 14.34 17.72
C TYR A 54 0.91 12.81 17.64
N GLU A 55 0.54 12.22 16.50
CA GLU A 55 0.74 10.79 16.27
C GLU A 55 2.22 10.40 16.39
N ASP A 56 3.13 11.26 15.94
CA ASP A 56 4.58 11.02 16.02
C ASP A 56 5.11 10.96 17.46
N LEU A 57 4.45 11.63 18.42
CA LEU A 57 4.80 11.60 19.84
C LEU A 57 4.45 10.27 20.52
N ARG A 58 3.64 9.42 19.88
CA ARG A 58 3.29 8.10 20.40
C ARG A 58 4.52 7.21 20.45
N ARG A 59 4.68 6.46 21.55
CA ARG A 59 5.72 5.44 21.66
C ARG A 59 5.43 4.30 20.67
N GLY A 60 6.37 4.04 19.77
CA GLY A 60 6.36 2.89 18.86
C GLY A 60 7.74 2.25 18.81
N TRP A 61 7.82 0.95 18.55
CA TRP A 61 9.09 0.27 18.33
C TRP A 61 9.58 0.58 16.91
N ARG A 62 10.25 1.73 16.75
CA ARG A 62 10.69 2.22 15.46
C ARG A 62 12.19 2.00 15.27
N VAL A 63 12.60 0.75 15.13
CA VAL A 63 14.01 0.38 14.93
C VAL A 63 14.53 0.92 13.59
N VAL A 64 13.68 0.87 12.56
CA VAL A 64 14.04 1.24 11.18
C VAL A 64 13.72 2.70 10.82
N GLN A 65 12.98 3.43 11.67
CA GLN A 65 12.59 4.83 11.45
C GLN A 65 12.37 5.59 12.79
N PRO A 66 13.43 5.79 13.60
CA PRO A 66 13.31 6.50 14.88
C PRO A 66 12.89 7.95 14.67
N ASN A 67 11.96 8.47 15.48
CA ASN A 67 11.54 9.88 15.36
C ASN A 67 12.60 10.88 15.86
N LEU A 68 12.34 12.18 15.69
CA LEU A 68 13.26 13.26 16.07
C LEU A 68 13.61 13.27 17.56
N GLU A 69 12.69 12.84 18.43
CA GLU A 69 12.97 12.73 19.88
C GLU A 69 13.93 11.58 20.19
N HIS A 70 13.75 10.42 19.55
CA HIS A 70 14.64 9.26 19.70
C HIS A 70 16.06 9.53 19.25
N VAL A 71 16.25 10.42 18.27
CA VAL A 71 17.60 10.84 17.80
C VAL A 71 18.11 12.13 18.46
N GLY A 72 17.45 12.60 19.51
CA GLY A 72 17.89 13.75 20.30
C GLY A 72 17.77 15.11 19.59
N LEU A 73 17.03 15.19 18.48
CA LEU A 73 16.83 16.43 17.71
C LEU A 73 15.59 17.22 18.15
N LEU A 74 14.68 16.57 18.87
CA LEU A 74 13.49 17.19 19.46
C LEU A 74 13.42 16.84 20.95
N ARG A 75 12.99 17.80 21.76
CA ARG A 75 12.69 17.64 23.18
C ARG A 75 11.29 18.15 23.43
N ILE A 76 10.48 17.38 24.16
CA ILE A 76 9.15 17.82 24.57
C ILE A 76 9.18 18.31 26.01
N GLY A 77 8.80 19.57 26.20
CA GLY A 77 8.61 20.23 27.48
C GLY A 77 7.13 20.38 27.83
N TYR A 78 6.89 20.84 29.06
CA TYR A 78 5.56 21.11 29.59
C TYR A 78 5.56 22.51 30.20
N ARG A 79 4.70 23.40 29.69
CA ARG A 79 4.60 24.80 30.12
C ARG A 79 4.22 24.86 31.60
N GLY A 80 4.98 25.63 32.39
CA GLY A 80 4.72 25.82 33.82
C GLY A 80 5.11 24.64 34.72
N LEU A 81 5.71 23.56 34.18
CA LEU A 81 6.07 22.40 34.99
C LEU A 81 7.18 22.72 36.01
N GLU A 82 8.22 23.44 35.58
CA GLU A 82 9.33 23.86 36.43
C GLU A 82 8.83 24.77 37.58
N GLU A 83 7.96 25.73 37.26
CA GLU A 83 7.31 26.62 38.22
C GLU A 83 6.44 25.86 39.23
N LEU A 84 5.62 24.91 38.77
CA LEU A 84 4.82 24.06 39.64
C LEU A 84 5.69 23.24 40.59
N CYS A 85 6.80 22.67 40.10
CA CYS A 85 7.67 21.83 40.91
C CYS A 85 8.43 22.64 41.98
N ALA A 86 8.70 23.92 41.71
CA ALA A 86 9.33 24.85 42.66
C ALA A 86 8.37 25.35 43.76
N ASP A 87 7.05 25.39 43.51
CA ASP A 87 6.05 25.84 44.49
C ASP A 87 5.76 24.78 45.57
N ASN A 88 6.51 24.82 46.66
CA ASN A 88 6.37 23.90 47.80
C ASN A 88 4.97 23.86 48.43
N ALA A 89 4.17 24.92 48.33
CA ALA A 89 2.84 24.94 48.95
C ALA A 89 1.88 23.95 48.30
N ARG A 90 2.10 23.62 47.02
CA ARG A 90 1.22 22.74 46.22
C ARG A 90 1.47 21.25 46.42
N TRP A 91 2.58 20.88 47.07
CA TRP A 91 3.03 19.49 47.24
C TRP A 91 2.77 18.92 48.64
N GLN A 92 1.97 19.60 49.47
CA GLN A 92 1.72 19.23 50.86
C GLN A 92 0.75 18.05 51.07
N PHE A 93 0.19 17.49 49.99
CA PHE A 93 -0.78 16.39 50.08
C PHE A 93 -0.14 15.02 50.40
N HIS A 94 1.19 14.90 50.36
CA HIS A 94 1.89 13.68 50.78
C HIS A 94 3.30 13.98 51.35
N PRO A 95 3.70 13.42 52.50
CA PRO A 95 4.97 13.77 53.15
C PRO A 95 6.21 13.57 52.26
N GLN A 96 6.26 12.48 51.50
CA GLN A 96 7.44 12.19 50.69
C GLN A 96 7.59 13.13 49.48
N ILE A 97 6.49 13.58 48.85
CA ILE A 97 6.57 14.51 47.71
C ILE A 97 6.84 15.95 48.20
N ALA A 98 6.37 16.29 49.41
CA ALA A 98 6.68 17.55 50.07
C ALA A 98 8.19 17.68 50.38
N CYS A 99 8.86 16.61 50.79
CA CYS A 99 10.30 16.61 51.09
C CYS A 99 11.22 16.54 49.85
N MET A 100 10.69 16.24 48.66
CA MET A 100 11.49 16.17 47.43
C MET A 100 11.93 17.56 46.97
N SER A 101 13.11 17.61 46.34
CA SER A 101 13.58 18.79 45.62
C SER A 101 12.71 19.08 44.37
N ALA A 102 12.74 20.31 43.87
CA ALA A 102 12.00 20.69 42.66
C ALA A 102 12.39 19.81 41.44
N GLU A 103 13.68 19.50 41.27
CA GLU A 103 14.19 18.65 40.18
C GLU A 103 13.69 17.20 40.27
N GLU A 104 13.63 16.64 41.49
CA GLU A 104 13.08 15.31 41.69
C GLU A 104 11.57 15.27 41.40
N ARG A 105 10.82 16.31 41.80
CA ARG A 105 9.39 16.43 41.49
C ARG A 105 9.21 16.52 39.98
N GLU A 106 9.98 17.37 39.31
CA GLU A 106 9.92 17.51 37.86
C GLU A 106 10.16 16.17 37.16
N THR A 107 11.19 15.43 37.57
CA THR A 107 11.51 14.11 37.01
C THR A 107 10.33 13.14 37.12
N VAL A 108 9.66 13.09 38.28
CA VAL A 108 8.53 12.19 38.51
C VAL A 108 7.30 12.61 37.72
N ILE A 109 6.96 13.91 37.74
CA ILE A 109 5.76 14.43 37.08
C ILE A 109 5.91 14.38 35.57
N ARG A 110 7.08 14.75 35.04
CA ARG A 110 7.43 14.60 33.63
C ARG A 110 7.25 13.16 33.16
N ALA A 111 7.69 12.17 33.95
CA ALA A 111 7.51 10.76 33.59
C ALA A 111 6.02 10.37 33.48
N VAL A 112 5.16 10.90 34.36
CA VAL A 112 3.70 10.68 34.28
C VAL A 112 3.12 11.35 33.03
N LEU A 113 3.44 12.63 32.76
CA LEU A 113 2.94 13.35 31.60
C LEU A 113 3.44 12.75 30.28
N ASP A 114 4.70 12.33 30.22
CA ASP A 114 5.29 11.64 29.08
C ASP A 114 4.57 10.34 28.80
N GLN A 115 4.10 9.65 29.84
CA GLN A 115 3.36 8.41 29.67
C GLN A 115 1.99 8.64 29.02
N PHE A 116 1.28 9.71 29.40
CA PHE A 116 0.04 10.12 28.71
C PHE A 116 0.33 10.42 27.23
N ARG A 117 1.34 11.26 26.97
CA ARG A 117 1.79 11.63 25.61
C ARG A 117 2.14 10.41 24.76
N ARG A 118 2.98 9.53 25.28
CA ARG A 118 3.46 8.31 24.60
C ARG A 118 2.35 7.30 24.32
N LYS A 119 1.25 7.35 25.07
CA LYS A 119 0.05 6.57 24.83
C LYS A 119 -0.97 7.27 23.92
N LEU A 120 -0.63 8.43 23.34
CA LEU A 120 -1.56 9.26 22.58
C LEU A 120 -2.81 9.64 23.39
N ALA A 121 -2.70 9.70 24.72
CA ALA A 121 -3.76 10.17 25.59
C ALA A 121 -3.69 11.70 25.72
N ILE A 122 -3.91 12.38 24.60
CA ILE A 122 -3.74 13.83 24.43
C ILE A 122 -5.09 14.44 24.06
N SER A 123 -5.53 15.46 24.79
CA SER A 123 -6.71 16.25 24.48
C SER A 123 -6.36 17.27 23.42
N SER A 124 -6.76 17.01 22.18
CA SER A 124 -6.66 17.94 21.06
C SER A 124 -7.82 17.70 20.10
N ARG A 125 -8.28 18.77 19.44
CA ARG A 125 -9.39 18.69 18.48
C ARG A 125 -9.08 17.70 17.34
N CYS A 126 -7.87 17.71 16.79
CA CYS A 126 -7.49 16.84 15.66
C CYS A 126 -7.40 15.34 16.02
N LEU A 127 -7.49 14.99 17.31
CA LEU A 127 -7.54 13.60 17.79
C LEU A 127 -8.96 13.14 18.17
N GLN A 128 -9.97 13.98 17.99
CA GLN A 128 -11.38 13.64 18.22
C GLN A 128 -11.99 13.00 16.97
N GLU A 129 -12.82 11.97 17.15
CA GLU A 129 -13.43 11.23 16.05
C GLU A 129 -14.21 12.14 15.08
N THR A 130 -15.02 13.06 15.60
CA THR A 130 -15.81 14.00 14.79
C THR A 130 -14.95 14.94 13.96
N ALA A 131 -13.84 15.44 14.53
CA ALA A 131 -12.90 16.29 13.80
C ALA A 131 -12.10 15.50 12.76
N GLN A 132 -11.74 14.24 13.06
CA GLN A 132 -11.04 13.36 12.12
C GLN A 132 -11.89 13.03 10.90
N GLN A 133 -13.20 12.85 11.06
CA GLN A 133 -14.13 12.73 9.93
C GLN A 133 -14.10 13.98 9.02
N GLN A 134 -14.01 15.18 9.62
CA GLN A 134 -13.89 16.43 8.87
C GLN A 134 -12.53 16.60 8.19
N ILE A 135 -11.44 16.19 8.83
CA ILE A 135 -10.09 16.18 8.25
C ILE A 135 -10.07 15.23 7.06
N ARG A 136 -10.59 13.99 7.21
CA ARG A 136 -10.67 12.99 6.14
C ARG A 136 -11.39 13.52 4.91
N ARG A 137 -12.63 13.99 5.08
CA ARG A 137 -13.44 14.53 3.98
C ARG A 137 -12.72 15.67 3.24
N ARG A 138 -12.08 16.58 3.97
CA ARG A 138 -11.37 17.71 3.36
C ARG A 138 -10.05 17.28 2.70
N ALA A 139 -9.31 16.35 3.30
CA ALA A 139 -8.09 15.80 2.73
C ALA A 139 -8.37 15.12 1.39
N GLU A 140 -9.39 14.26 1.31
CA GLU A 140 -9.82 13.60 0.07
C GLU A 140 -10.26 14.59 -1.02
N GLN A 141 -10.85 15.72 -0.61
CA GLN A 141 -11.31 16.77 -1.52
C GLN A 141 -10.15 17.63 -2.05
N HIS A 142 -9.19 17.99 -1.21
CA HIS A 142 -8.22 19.06 -1.49
C HIS A 142 -6.78 18.59 -1.69
N LEU A 143 -6.37 17.50 -1.03
CA LEU A 143 -5.00 16.98 -1.10
C LEU A 143 -4.88 15.89 -2.16
N ASN A 144 -3.70 15.76 -2.75
CA ASN A 144 -3.41 14.65 -3.64
C ASN A 144 -3.21 13.33 -2.87
N GLU A 145 -3.14 12.23 -3.61
CA GLU A 145 -2.90 10.88 -3.09
C GLU A 145 -1.63 10.77 -2.23
N PHE A 146 -0.57 11.52 -2.55
CA PHE A 146 0.74 11.35 -1.91
C PHE A 146 0.81 12.02 -0.53
N TRP A 147 0.19 13.19 -0.38
CA TRP A 147 0.19 13.97 0.87
C TRP A 147 -1.14 13.92 1.63
N GLY A 148 -2.18 13.37 1.00
CA GLY A 148 -3.51 13.18 1.56
C GLY A 148 -3.63 11.93 2.42
N LEU A 149 -4.87 11.46 2.56
CA LEU A 149 -5.20 10.21 3.25
C LEU A 149 -5.69 9.21 2.23
N ASP A 150 -5.30 7.94 2.40
CA ASP A 150 -5.83 6.85 1.61
C ASP A 150 -7.31 6.60 1.99
N PRO A 151 -8.26 6.68 1.04
CA PRO A 151 -9.67 6.44 1.32
C PRO A 151 -9.96 4.98 1.72
N GLU A 152 -9.13 4.02 1.32
CA GLU A 152 -9.31 2.60 1.60
C GLU A 152 -8.75 2.18 2.96
N VAL A 153 -7.87 3.00 3.56
CA VAL A 153 -7.20 2.69 4.82
C VAL A 153 -7.69 3.61 5.95
N ASN A 154 -7.96 3.02 7.11
CA ASN A 154 -8.21 3.82 8.31
C ASN A 154 -6.90 4.26 8.98
N GLU A 155 -6.36 5.38 8.53
CA GLU A 155 -5.07 5.90 9.00
C GLU A 155 -5.15 6.77 10.27
N LEU A 156 -6.31 7.35 10.57
CA LEU A 156 -6.46 8.31 11.67
C LEU A 156 -6.81 7.60 12.98
N ARG A 157 -6.02 7.84 14.02
CA ARG A 157 -6.21 7.28 15.37
C ARG A 157 -6.74 8.33 16.32
N THR A 158 -7.80 8.01 17.04
CA THR A 158 -8.36 8.87 18.07
C THR A 158 -7.46 8.92 19.30
N ALA A 159 -7.62 9.96 20.11
CA ALA A 159 -6.93 10.07 21.38
C ALA A 159 -7.35 8.94 22.33
N GLU A 160 -6.36 8.30 22.93
CA GLU A 160 -6.58 7.37 24.03
C GLU A 160 -6.97 8.13 25.30
N ARG A 161 -7.37 7.40 26.35
CA ARG A 161 -7.67 8.01 27.65
C ARG A 161 -7.19 7.14 28.78
N TYR A 162 -6.81 7.78 29.88
CA TYR A 162 -6.50 7.10 31.13
C TYR A 162 -7.74 7.05 32.01
N VAL A 163 -7.96 5.92 32.69
CA VAL A 163 -9.13 5.69 33.53
C VAL A 163 -8.73 5.47 34.99
N ARG A 164 -9.32 6.27 35.88
CA ARG A 164 -9.38 6.01 37.31
C ARG A 164 -10.71 5.31 37.57
N LEU A 165 -10.63 4.00 37.85
CA LEU A 165 -11.82 3.16 38.02
C LEU A 165 -12.60 3.52 39.29
N GLY A 166 -13.92 3.54 39.19
CA GLY A 166 -14.85 3.57 40.31
C GLY A 166 -15.21 2.16 40.79
N GLN A 167 -16.38 2.04 41.41
CA GLN A 167 -17.02 0.82 41.89
C GLN A 167 -17.99 0.20 40.86
N SER A 168 -18.37 0.92 39.80
CA SER A 168 -19.24 0.39 38.74
C SER A 168 -18.63 -0.87 38.11
N THR A 169 -19.49 -1.87 37.88
CA THR A 169 -19.14 -3.14 37.22
C THR A 169 -19.08 -3.02 35.70
N ARG A 170 -19.52 -1.89 35.13
CA ARG A 170 -19.45 -1.63 33.70
C ARG A 170 -17.99 -1.49 33.27
N SER A 171 -17.64 -2.14 32.16
CA SER A 171 -16.31 -2.00 31.56
C SER A 171 -16.06 -0.55 31.12
N ALA A 172 -14.88 -0.04 31.43
CA ALA A 172 -14.44 1.29 31.05
C ALA A 172 -13.25 1.19 30.10
N ASP A 173 -13.41 1.69 28.88
CA ASP A 173 -12.35 1.63 27.87
C ASP A 173 -11.28 2.70 28.14
N GLY A 174 -10.03 2.28 28.35
CA GLY A 174 -8.89 3.17 28.56
C GLY A 174 -7.74 2.52 29.32
N PHE A 175 -6.60 3.21 29.40
CA PHE A 175 -5.46 2.76 30.19
C PHE A 175 -5.72 2.96 31.69
N SER A 176 -5.69 1.88 32.46
CA SER A 176 -5.91 1.97 33.91
C SER A 176 -4.85 2.84 34.60
N LEU A 177 -5.29 3.67 35.56
CA LEU A 177 -4.47 4.37 36.55
C LEU A 177 -4.41 3.62 37.89
N GLY A 178 -4.90 2.38 37.98
CA GLY A 178 -4.87 1.61 39.23
C GLY A 178 -3.45 1.23 39.70
N PRO A 179 -3.30 0.71 40.94
CA PRO A 179 -1.99 0.38 41.53
C PRO A 179 -1.14 -0.60 40.71
N ARG A 180 -1.78 -1.47 39.91
CA ARG A 180 -1.11 -2.47 39.06
C ARG A 180 -0.70 -1.95 37.68
N SER A 181 -1.13 -0.74 37.32
CA SER A 181 -0.77 -0.09 36.05
C SER A 181 0.71 0.30 36.00
N ALA A 182 1.20 0.72 34.83
CA ALA A 182 2.58 1.18 34.69
C ALA A 182 2.86 2.41 35.56
N ILE A 183 1.96 3.41 35.51
CA ILE A 183 2.03 4.62 36.36
C ILE A 183 1.89 4.22 37.83
N GLY A 184 0.95 3.32 38.17
CA GLY A 184 0.72 2.90 39.55
C GLY A 184 1.91 2.17 40.17
N LYS A 185 2.54 1.25 39.44
CA LYS A 185 3.77 0.59 39.87
C LYS A 185 4.93 1.56 40.01
N PHE A 186 5.04 2.55 39.13
CA PHE A 186 6.08 3.58 39.19
C PHE A 186 5.91 4.47 40.42
N LEU A 187 4.73 5.07 40.61
CA LEU A 187 4.42 5.92 41.77
C LEU A 187 4.50 5.14 43.08
N GLY A 188 3.91 3.93 43.13
CA GLY A 188 3.95 3.08 44.31
C GLY A 188 5.37 2.72 44.76
N ARG A 189 6.27 2.45 43.81
CA ARG A 189 7.70 2.22 44.12
C ARG A 189 8.43 3.49 44.53
N ARG A 190 8.15 4.63 43.88
CA ARG A 190 8.84 5.90 44.16
C ARG A 190 8.46 6.47 45.52
N PHE A 191 7.19 6.29 45.91
CA PHE A 191 6.60 6.87 47.12
C PHE A 191 6.32 5.86 48.24
N GLY A 192 6.66 4.58 48.05
CA GLY A 192 6.42 3.52 49.05
C GLY A 192 4.95 3.35 49.44
N LEU A 193 4.01 3.63 48.52
CA LEU A 193 2.58 3.68 48.83
C LEU A 193 2.00 2.28 49.05
N SER A 194 1.24 2.11 50.13
CA SER A 194 0.40 0.93 50.31
C SER A 194 -0.84 0.96 49.39
N THR A 195 -1.54 -0.18 49.27
CA THR A 195 -2.75 -0.30 48.45
C THR A 195 -3.85 0.70 48.85
N GLY A 196 -3.96 1.04 50.14
CA GLY A 196 -4.94 1.99 50.66
C GLY A 196 -4.55 3.46 50.46
N GLU A 197 -3.25 3.77 50.43
CA GLU A 197 -2.73 5.14 50.28
C GLU A 197 -2.61 5.57 48.82
N TYR A 198 -2.51 4.61 47.89
CA TYR A 198 -2.33 4.89 46.47
C TYR A 198 -3.46 5.71 45.85
N LEU A 199 -4.72 5.35 46.11
CA LEU A 199 -5.87 6.04 45.50
C LEU A 199 -6.01 7.48 46.00
N PRO A 200 -5.96 7.77 47.32
CA PRO A 200 -5.91 9.16 47.80
C PRO A 200 -4.75 9.97 47.22
N PHE A 201 -3.56 9.39 47.14
CA PHE A 201 -2.39 10.04 46.54
C PHE A 201 -2.63 10.36 45.06
N LEU A 202 -3.12 9.39 44.29
CA LEU A 202 -3.41 9.53 42.87
C LEU A 202 -4.49 10.61 42.64
N ASP A 203 -5.57 10.58 43.42
CA ASP A 203 -6.68 11.54 43.27
C ASP A 203 -6.21 12.98 43.56
N ALA A 204 -5.36 13.17 44.58
CA ALA A 204 -4.73 14.46 44.88
C ALA A 204 -3.79 14.92 43.75
N LEU A 205 -2.95 14.01 43.23
CA LEU A 205 -2.03 14.29 42.13
C LEU A 205 -2.78 14.66 40.85
N LEU A 206 -3.80 13.90 40.47
CA LEU A 206 -4.63 14.18 39.29
C LEU A 206 -5.38 15.51 39.46
N GLY A 207 -5.92 15.77 40.65
CA GLY A 207 -6.55 17.05 40.98
C GLY A 207 -5.59 18.23 40.80
N LEU A 208 -4.36 18.11 41.29
CA LEU A 208 -3.32 19.13 41.09
C LEU A 208 -3.02 19.33 39.60
N LEU A 209 -2.72 18.26 38.86
CA LEU A 209 -2.37 18.36 37.44
C LEU A 209 -3.52 18.90 36.58
N VAL A 210 -4.77 18.60 36.92
CA VAL A 210 -5.95 19.21 36.28
C VAL A 210 -6.05 20.70 36.62
N SER A 211 -5.90 21.08 37.89
CA SER A 211 -5.96 22.50 38.32
C SER A 211 -4.89 23.39 37.69
N GLN A 212 -3.79 22.78 37.24
CA GLN A 212 -2.65 23.46 36.60
C GLN A 212 -2.69 23.38 35.07
N GLY A 213 -3.73 22.79 34.48
CA GLY A 213 -3.88 22.71 33.02
C GLY A 213 -2.93 21.72 32.33
N PHE A 214 -2.34 20.77 33.07
CA PHE A 214 -1.61 19.66 32.44
C PHE A 214 -2.54 18.55 31.98
N LEU A 215 -3.60 18.27 32.76
CA LEU A 215 -4.57 17.23 32.43
C LEU A 215 -5.97 17.81 32.24
N VAL A 216 -6.71 17.26 31.30
CA VAL A 216 -8.14 17.49 31.10
C VAL A 216 -8.89 16.31 31.69
N ARG A 217 -9.87 16.59 32.56
CA ARG A 217 -10.85 15.61 33.02
C ARG A 217 -11.97 15.51 31.99
N LEU A 218 -12.21 14.34 31.45
CA LEU A 218 -13.30 14.09 30.49
C LEU A 218 -14.61 13.75 31.23
N ASP A 219 -15.70 13.70 30.48
CA ASP A 219 -17.00 13.27 30.99
C ASP A 219 -16.90 11.88 31.63
N PRO A 220 -17.38 11.70 32.86
CA PRO A 220 -17.37 10.40 33.53
C PRO A 220 -18.35 9.44 32.87
N VAL A 221 -18.06 8.15 32.99
CA VAL A 221 -19.01 7.07 32.65
C VAL A 221 -19.29 6.33 33.95
N ASP A 222 -20.53 6.42 34.43
CA ASP A 222 -20.92 6.04 35.79
C ASP A 222 -20.03 6.78 36.81
N ASP A 223 -19.25 6.04 37.61
CA ASP A 223 -18.30 6.57 38.57
C ASP A 223 -16.83 6.43 38.14
N HIS A 224 -16.58 6.01 36.89
CA HIS A 224 -15.26 6.00 36.30
C HIS A 224 -14.87 7.39 35.81
N GLN A 225 -13.68 7.85 36.20
CA GLN A 225 -13.13 9.14 35.78
C GLN A 225 -12.07 8.97 34.70
N PHE A 226 -12.10 9.84 33.69
CA PHE A 226 -11.19 9.76 32.55
C PHE A 226 -10.34 11.02 32.42
N PHE A 227 -9.09 10.83 31.99
CA PHE A 227 -8.09 11.89 31.90
C PHE A 227 -7.31 11.81 30.59
N GLN A 228 -6.98 12.98 30.06
CA GLN A 228 -6.05 13.17 28.94
C GLN A 228 -5.06 14.29 29.26
N LEU A 229 -3.89 14.27 28.63
CA LEU A 229 -2.91 15.36 28.67
C LEU A 229 -3.40 16.52 27.80
N ASP A 230 -3.45 17.74 28.33
CA ASP A 230 -3.81 18.90 27.53
C ASP A 230 -2.71 19.20 26.50
N ALA A 231 -3.06 19.25 25.22
CA ALA A 231 -2.10 19.61 24.17
C ALA A 231 -1.54 21.04 24.37
N ALA A 232 -2.30 21.95 24.97
CA ALA A 232 -1.91 23.34 25.19
C ALA A 232 -0.70 23.50 26.11
N CYS A 233 -0.40 22.51 26.96
CA CYS A 233 0.76 22.53 27.84
C CYS A 233 2.05 22.04 27.16
N LEU A 234 1.98 21.43 25.98
CA LEU A 234 3.16 20.91 25.30
C LEU A 234 4.05 22.04 24.76
N LEU A 235 5.37 21.83 24.87
CA LEU A 235 6.40 22.72 24.34
C LEU A 235 7.36 21.92 23.46
N TRP A 236 7.51 22.31 22.21
CA TRP A 236 8.39 21.65 21.24
C TRP A 236 9.71 22.42 21.21
N ARG A 237 10.75 21.80 21.78
CA ARG A 237 12.07 22.40 21.93
C ARG A 237 13.06 21.72 21.00
N ARG A 238 13.97 22.50 20.41
CA ARG A 238 15.09 21.95 19.65
C ARG A 238 15.97 21.10 20.58
N GLY A 239 16.25 19.88 20.17
CA GLY A 239 17.18 19.01 20.87
C GLY A 239 18.65 19.38 20.60
N ASP A 240 19.50 19.01 21.54
CA ASP A 240 20.95 19.19 21.54
C ASP A 240 21.70 18.06 20.79
N GLY A 241 21.00 17.01 20.38
CA GLY A 241 21.55 15.81 19.77
C GLY A 241 21.95 14.72 20.76
N SER A 242 21.77 14.94 22.07
CA SER A 242 22.00 13.92 23.09
C SER A 242 20.81 12.94 23.15
N PRO A 243 21.02 11.67 23.55
CA PRO A 243 19.93 10.71 23.64
C PRO A 243 18.84 11.18 24.61
N PRO A 244 17.56 10.83 24.36
CA PRO A 244 16.52 11.07 25.34
C PRO A 244 16.83 10.35 26.65
N PRO A 245 16.52 10.93 27.83
CA PRO A 245 16.70 10.24 29.10
C PRO A 245 15.89 8.93 29.09
N ALA A 246 16.39 7.94 29.82
CA ALA A 246 15.71 6.67 29.94
C ALA A 246 14.32 6.87 30.55
N ASP A 247 13.32 6.16 30.02
CA ASP A 247 11.96 6.19 30.54
C ASP A 247 11.90 5.61 31.96
N PRO A 248 11.68 6.42 33.01
CA PRO A 248 11.75 5.97 34.40
C PRO A 248 10.69 4.91 34.75
N ILE A 249 9.61 4.83 33.97
CA ILE A 249 8.51 3.88 34.19
C ILE A 249 8.90 2.47 33.72
N TYR A 250 9.72 2.34 32.67
CA TYR A 250 10.01 1.06 32.02
C TYR A 250 11.46 0.60 32.11
N SER A 251 12.43 1.52 32.20
CA SER A 251 13.85 1.18 32.20
C SER A 251 14.61 1.98 33.25
N ARG A 252 15.50 1.28 33.96
CA ARG A 252 16.52 1.90 34.83
C ARG A 252 17.91 1.95 34.18
N ARG A 253 18.05 1.41 32.97
CA ARG A 253 19.30 1.42 32.21
C ARG A 253 19.39 2.69 31.37
N SER A 254 20.61 3.18 31.16
CA SER A 254 20.88 4.28 30.25
C SER A 254 20.29 3.99 28.87
N SER A 255 19.77 5.04 28.23
CA SER A 255 19.31 4.96 26.84
C SER A 255 20.46 4.52 25.94
N PRO A 256 20.22 3.64 24.95
CA PRO A 256 21.23 3.32 23.96
C PRO A 256 21.70 4.61 23.24
N PRO A 257 22.93 4.63 22.70
CA PRO A 257 23.41 5.78 21.95
C PRO A 257 22.47 6.10 20.79
N VAL A 258 22.36 7.40 20.48
CA VAL A 258 21.59 7.87 19.32
C VAL A 258 22.11 7.22 18.05
N ASN A 259 21.19 6.80 17.18
CA ASN A 259 21.57 6.35 15.85
C ASN A 259 22.08 7.54 15.01
N ALA A 260 23.41 7.62 14.85
CA ALA A 260 24.09 8.71 14.16
C ALA A 260 23.68 8.84 12.68
N PHE A 261 23.32 7.73 12.02
CA PHE A 261 22.83 7.76 10.65
C PHE A 261 21.53 8.57 10.55
N PHE A 262 20.52 8.23 11.36
CA PHE A 262 19.24 8.95 11.33
C PHE A 262 19.38 10.39 11.81
N GLN A 263 20.24 10.64 12.81
CA GLN A 263 20.52 11.99 13.26
C GLN A 263 21.09 12.87 12.13
N ARG A 264 22.07 12.35 11.39
CA ARG A 264 22.66 13.03 10.22
C ARG A 264 21.63 13.20 9.11
N PHE A 265 20.91 12.12 8.79
CA PHE A 265 19.87 12.10 7.76
C PHE A 265 18.80 13.16 7.98
N TYR A 266 18.27 13.29 9.21
CA TYR A 266 17.27 14.30 9.53
C TYR A 266 17.80 15.74 9.51
N ARG A 267 19.11 15.94 9.68
CA ARG A 267 19.73 17.28 9.60
C ARG A 267 20.10 17.69 8.17
N GLU A 268 20.54 16.74 7.35
CA GLU A 268 21.17 17.04 6.06
C GLU A 268 20.30 16.67 4.85
N SER A 269 19.52 15.59 4.94
CA SER A 269 18.94 14.94 3.75
C SER A 269 17.44 14.70 3.81
N ALA A 270 16.77 14.97 4.93
CA ALA A 270 15.33 14.71 5.06
C ALA A 270 14.48 15.46 4.04
N ALA A 271 14.90 16.66 3.61
CA ALA A 271 14.21 17.42 2.56
C ALA A 271 14.14 16.64 1.23
N ALA A 272 15.11 15.76 0.95
CA ALA A 272 15.08 14.91 -0.24
C ALA A 272 13.92 13.91 -0.23
N LEU A 273 13.40 13.51 0.95
CA LEU A 273 12.24 12.62 1.04
C LEU A 273 10.98 13.24 0.45
N ALA A 274 10.82 14.56 0.55
CA ALA A 274 9.65 15.25 0.00
C ALA A 274 9.56 15.13 -1.54
N ALA A 275 10.72 14.97 -2.19
CA ALA A 275 10.83 14.77 -3.63
C ALA A 275 10.78 13.30 -4.06
N LEU A 276 10.83 12.35 -3.12
CA LEU A 276 10.73 10.93 -3.45
C LEU A 276 9.29 10.58 -3.79
N GLU A 277 9.05 10.26 -5.06
CA GLU A 277 7.83 9.63 -5.52
C GLU A 277 8.17 8.25 -6.09
N ALA A 278 7.32 7.28 -5.76
CA ALA A 278 7.31 5.96 -6.37
C ALA A 278 5.98 5.76 -7.11
N ARG A 279 6.04 5.25 -8.34
CA ARG A 279 4.86 4.82 -9.09
C ARG A 279 5.10 3.46 -9.70
N GLU A 280 4.04 2.71 -9.89
CA GLU A 280 4.12 1.42 -10.56
C GLU A 280 4.23 1.56 -12.08
N HIS A 281 4.86 0.60 -12.71
CA HIS A 281 4.84 0.36 -14.15
C HIS A 281 4.55 -1.13 -14.35
N THR A 282 3.27 -1.43 -14.44
CA THR A 282 2.74 -2.79 -14.53
C THR A 282 1.70 -2.83 -15.64
N ALA A 283 1.33 -4.04 -16.06
CA ALA A 283 0.21 -4.23 -16.98
C ALA A 283 -1.14 -3.78 -16.37
N GLN A 284 -1.21 -3.54 -15.06
CA GLN A 284 -2.40 -3.08 -14.35
C GLN A 284 -2.56 -1.55 -14.40
N VAL A 285 -1.62 -0.82 -15.00
CA VAL A 285 -1.77 0.62 -15.26
C VAL A 285 -2.62 0.82 -16.51
N VAL A 286 -3.93 0.85 -16.28
CA VAL A 286 -5.00 0.79 -17.30
C VAL A 286 -5.23 2.10 -18.06
N LYS A 287 -4.85 3.23 -17.44
CA LYS A 287 -5.15 4.55 -17.99
C LYS A 287 -4.32 4.79 -19.27
N PRO A 288 -4.96 5.05 -20.44
CA PRO A 288 -4.23 5.28 -21.67
C PRO A 288 -3.23 6.44 -21.54
N GLY A 289 -1.99 6.24 -22.01
CA GLY A 289 -0.92 7.24 -21.95
C GLY A 289 -0.23 7.39 -20.60
N GLU A 290 -0.71 6.73 -19.53
CA GLU A 290 -0.15 6.89 -18.19
C GLU A 290 1.20 6.18 -18.03
N ARG A 291 1.41 5.03 -18.69
CA ARG A 291 2.70 4.32 -18.70
C ARG A 291 3.77 5.16 -19.39
N GLU A 292 3.47 5.70 -20.56
CA GLU A 292 4.34 6.59 -21.33
C GLU A 292 4.64 7.88 -20.56
N ARG A 293 3.63 8.43 -19.85
CA ARG A 293 3.83 9.58 -18.97
C ARG A 293 4.80 9.24 -17.84
N ARG A 294 4.64 8.09 -17.17
CA ARG A 294 5.54 7.65 -16.08
C ARG A 294 6.96 7.41 -16.58
N GLU A 295 7.12 6.80 -17.75
CA GLU A 295 8.42 6.63 -18.40
C GLU A 295 9.11 7.98 -18.66
N ARG A 296 8.38 8.97 -19.20
CA ARG A 296 8.90 10.33 -19.39
C ARG A 296 9.26 11.01 -18.07
N ARG A 297 8.38 10.93 -17.06
CA ARG A 297 8.65 11.46 -15.71
C ARG A 297 9.88 10.84 -15.07
N PHE A 298 10.15 9.57 -15.37
CA PHE A 298 11.28 8.83 -14.83
C PHE A 298 12.60 9.15 -15.56
N ARG A 299 12.60 9.17 -16.90
CA ARG A 299 13.75 9.57 -17.72
C ARG A 299 14.16 11.03 -17.48
N TRP A 300 13.16 11.91 -17.39
CA TRP A 300 13.29 13.32 -17.03
C TRP A 300 14.33 14.11 -17.83
N GLU A 301 14.01 14.41 -19.09
CA GLU A 301 14.88 15.21 -19.97
C GLU A 301 14.76 16.72 -19.68
N ASP A 302 15.76 17.53 -20.06
CA ASP A 302 15.75 18.99 -19.83
C ASP A 302 14.53 19.69 -20.45
N SER A 303 13.98 19.15 -21.55
CA SER A 303 12.75 19.63 -22.17
C SER A 303 11.49 19.34 -21.34
N ASP A 304 11.50 18.29 -20.52
CA ASP A 304 10.38 17.90 -19.66
C ASP A 304 10.29 18.81 -18.42
N ALA A 305 11.43 19.32 -17.93
CA ALA A 305 11.45 20.29 -16.83
C ALA A 305 10.68 21.58 -17.18
N ARG A 306 10.63 21.95 -18.47
CA ARG A 306 9.86 23.11 -18.95
C ARG A 306 8.37 22.82 -19.15
N LYS A 307 7.96 21.55 -19.02
CA LYS A 307 6.58 21.06 -19.19
C LYS A 307 6.07 20.35 -17.94
N GLU A 308 6.56 20.74 -16.76
CA GLU A 308 6.18 20.13 -15.47
C GLU A 308 4.65 20.14 -15.26
N SER A 309 3.94 21.16 -15.77
CA SER A 309 2.47 21.23 -15.72
C SER A 309 1.77 20.13 -16.54
N GLU A 310 2.36 19.70 -17.66
CA GLU A 310 1.79 18.66 -18.55
C GLU A 310 2.24 17.26 -18.09
N VAL A 311 3.53 17.09 -17.83
CA VAL A 311 4.15 15.78 -17.58
C VAL A 311 4.05 15.40 -16.10
N GLY A 312 3.97 16.36 -15.19
CA GLY A 312 4.09 16.19 -13.74
C GLY A 312 5.54 16.23 -13.27
N ARG A 313 5.78 16.19 -11.95
CA ARG A 313 7.13 16.23 -11.36
C ARG A 313 7.97 14.99 -11.70
N ARG A 314 9.30 15.11 -11.61
CA ARG A 314 10.24 14.00 -11.76
C ARG A 314 9.84 12.82 -10.90
N LEU A 315 9.92 11.62 -11.48
CA LEU A 315 9.67 10.37 -10.80
C LEU A 315 11.02 9.67 -10.54
N PRO A 316 11.59 9.75 -9.33
CA PRO A 316 12.91 9.18 -9.06
C PRO A 316 12.89 7.65 -8.89
N TYR A 317 11.73 7.03 -8.67
CA TYR A 317 11.62 5.60 -8.44
C TYR A 317 10.43 5.00 -9.19
N LEU A 318 10.67 3.92 -9.93
CA LEU A 318 9.65 3.21 -10.71
C LEU A 318 9.60 1.74 -10.29
N VAL A 319 8.44 1.27 -9.83
CA VAL A 319 8.21 -0.13 -9.41
C VAL A 319 7.70 -0.93 -10.59
N CYS A 320 8.51 -1.84 -11.10
CA CYS A 320 8.25 -2.44 -12.40
C CYS A 320 8.02 -3.95 -12.29
N SER A 321 7.12 -4.46 -13.13
CA SER A 321 6.98 -5.91 -13.34
C SER A 321 7.93 -6.39 -14.46
N PRO A 322 7.95 -7.69 -14.83
CA PRO A 322 8.72 -8.18 -15.97
C PRO A 322 8.42 -7.48 -17.31
N THR A 323 7.36 -6.67 -17.38
CA THR A 323 7.02 -5.82 -18.52
C THR A 323 8.18 -4.92 -18.98
N MET A 324 9.12 -4.58 -18.10
CA MET A 324 10.31 -3.80 -18.46
C MET A 324 11.58 -4.62 -18.75
N GLU A 325 11.50 -5.96 -18.74
CA GLU A 325 12.64 -6.79 -19.14
C GLU A 325 12.94 -6.64 -20.63
N LEU A 326 11.90 -6.52 -21.47
CA LEU A 326 12.01 -6.39 -22.91
C LEU A 326 12.08 -4.93 -23.37
N GLY A 327 13.18 -4.55 -24.03
CA GLY A 327 13.21 -3.54 -25.12
C GLY A 327 12.86 -2.08 -24.83
N VAL A 328 12.23 -1.73 -23.71
CA VAL A 328 11.92 -0.33 -23.39
C VAL A 328 13.22 0.38 -23.00
N ASP A 329 13.47 1.54 -23.61
CA ASP A 329 14.57 2.42 -23.26
C ASP A 329 14.08 3.47 -22.26
N ILE A 330 14.56 3.41 -21.02
CA ILE A 330 13.93 4.08 -19.87
C ILE A 330 14.91 5.04 -19.17
N ALA A 331 16.07 5.30 -19.79
CA ALA A 331 17.26 5.96 -19.23
C ALA A 331 18.29 5.02 -18.59
N ASP A 332 19.49 5.55 -18.40
CA ASP A 332 20.57 4.92 -17.66
C ASP A 332 20.26 4.99 -16.16
N LEU A 333 20.19 3.82 -15.51
CA LEU A 333 19.82 3.73 -14.10
C LEU A 333 21.05 3.77 -13.20
N ASP A 334 20.98 4.57 -12.14
CA ASP A 334 22.00 4.53 -11.07
C ASP A 334 21.81 3.30 -10.18
N LEU A 335 20.56 2.87 -9.99
CA LEU A 335 20.19 1.80 -9.07
C LEU A 335 19.08 0.90 -9.62
N VAL A 336 19.29 -0.41 -9.53
CA VAL A 336 18.25 -1.42 -9.76
C VAL A 336 18.02 -2.21 -8.48
N HIS A 337 16.80 -2.15 -7.96
CA HIS A 337 16.36 -2.92 -6.80
C HIS A 337 15.49 -4.10 -7.25
N LEU A 338 16.03 -5.31 -7.08
CA LEU A 338 15.32 -6.57 -7.30
C LEU A 338 14.73 -7.04 -5.97
N ARG A 339 13.39 -7.02 -5.86
CA ARG A 339 12.66 -7.45 -4.65
C ARG A 339 12.92 -8.92 -4.30
N ASN A 340 13.10 -9.78 -5.29
CA ASN A 340 13.41 -11.20 -5.14
C ASN A 340 14.53 -11.57 -6.12
N VAL A 341 15.15 -12.74 -5.93
CA VAL A 341 16.10 -13.26 -6.92
C VAL A 341 15.36 -13.57 -8.22
N PRO A 342 15.82 -13.08 -9.39
CA PRO A 342 15.23 -13.42 -10.68
C PRO A 342 15.19 -14.93 -10.93
N PRO A 343 14.24 -15.45 -11.73
CA PRO A 343 14.10 -16.89 -11.96
C PRO A 343 15.33 -17.53 -12.59
N THR A 344 16.02 -16.82 -13.48
CA THR A 344 17.21 -17.32 -14.18
C THR A 344 18.31 -16.26 -14.27
N PRO A 345 19.58 -16.66 -14.50
CA PRO A 345 20.69 -15.74 -14.77
C PRO A 345 20.43 -14.81 -15.96
N ALA A 346 19.67 -15.27 -16.95
CA ALA A 346 19.28 -14.44 -18.10
C ALA A 346 18.40 -13.26 -17.68
N ASN A 347 17.38 -13.52 -16.84
CA ASN A 347 16.53 -12.45 -16.29
C ASN A 347 17.36 -11.50 -15.41
N TYR A 348 18.29 -12.04 -14.61
CA TYR A 348 19.17 -11.22 -13.80
C TYR A 348 20.04 -10.29 -14.64
N ALA A 349 20.70 -10.80 -15.67
CA ALA A 349 21.55 -10.01 -16.57
C ALA A 349 20.74 -8.94 -17.32
N GLN A 350 19.53 -9.26 -17.78
CA GLN A 350 18.65 -8.30 -18.47
C GLN A 350 18.19 -7.16 -17.55
N ARG A 351 17.82 -7.49 -16.30
CA ARG A 351 17.35 -6.49 -15.32
C ARG A 351 18.51 -5.66 -14.76
N SER A 352 19.63 -6.30 -14.42
CA SER A 352 20.80 -5.64 -13.84
C SER A 352 21.57 -4.80 -14.86
N GLY A 353 21.63 -5.22 -16.13
CA GLY A 353 22.26 -4.48 -17.23
C GLY A 353 21.54 -3.19 -17.64
N ARG A 354 20.47 -2.81 -16.93
CA ARG A 354 19.84 -1.49 -17.01
C ARG A 354 20.57 -0.45 -16.15
N ALA A 355 21.28 -0.89 -15.11
CA ALA A 355 22.10 -0.01 -14.29
C ALA A 355 23.52 0.14 -14.84
N GLY A 356 24.14 1.30 -14.63
CA GLY A 356 25.58 1.50 -14.87
C GLY A 356 26.01 1.50 -16.33
N ARG A 357 25.29 2.24 -17.18
CA ARG A 357 25.62 2.44 -18.59
C ARG A 357 26.53 3.66 -18.79
N GLN A 358 27.15 3.76 -19.97
CA GLN A 358 28.03 4.88 -20.36
C GLN A 358 29.23 5.13 -19.41
N GLY A 359 29.70 4.10 -18.71
CA GLY A 359 30.86 4.19 -17.81
C GLY A 359 30.53 4.74 -16.42
N GLN A 360 29.27 5.05 -16.11
CA GLN A 360 28.84 5.37 -14.75
C GLN A 360 28.69 4.09 -13.91
N PRO A 361 29.10 4.08 -12.64
CA PRO A 361 28.88 2.94 -11.76
C PRO A 361 27.39 2.77 -11.45
N GLY A 362 26.86 1.56 -11.66
CA GLY A 362 25.50 1.18 -11.27
C GLY A 362 25.48 0.30 -10.02
N LEU A 363 24.53 0.53 -9.12
CA LEU A 363 24.28 -0.33 -7.96
C LEU A 363 23.11 -1.28 -8.21
N VAL A 364 23.37 -2.58 -8.12
CA VAL A 364 22.32 -3.60 -8.22
C VAL A 364 22.12 -4.23 -6.85
N PHE A 365 20.93 -4.07 -6.28
CA PHE A 365 20.56 -4.64 -5.00
C PHE A 365 19.52 -5.74 -5.19
N THR A 366 19.81 -6.96 -4.74
CA THR A 366 18.87 -8.09 -4.78
C THR A 366 18.51 -8.51 -3.37
N TYR A 367 17.24 -8.34 -3.01
CA TYR A 367 16.73 -8.84 -1.76
C TYR A 367 16.40 -10.33 -1.89
N CYS A 368 16.89 -11.13 -0.94
CA CYS A 368 16.67 -12.58 -0.91
C CYS A 368 15.73 -12.90 0.27
N GLY A 369 14.53 -13.41 -0.03
CA GLY A 369 13.57 -13.79 1.01
C GLY A 369 14.09 -14.93 1.87
N ALA A 370 14.04 -14.76 3.20
CA ALA A 370 14.49 -15.78 4.15
C ALA A 370 13.73 -17.12 4.05
N LEU A 371 12.47 -17.07 3.59
CA LEU A 371 11.58 -18.23 3.48
C LEU A 371 11.41 -18.74 2.04
N ASN A 372 12.11 -18.15 1.07
CA ASN A 372 12.04 -18.57 -0.33
C ASN A 372 13.24 -19.46 -0.67
N SER A 373 12.98 -20.73 -1.01
CA SER A 373 14.03 -21.71 -1.30
C SER A 373 14.92 -21.33 -2.49
N HIS A 374 14.33 -20.74 -3.54
CA HIS A 374 15.05 -20.22 -4.70
C HIS A 374 15.99 -19.09 -4.30
N ASP A 375 15.49 -18.12 -3.53
CA ASP A 375 16.29 -16.98 -3.07
C ASP A 375 17.43 -17.43 -2.16
N GLN A 376 17.17 -18.35 -1.23
CA GLN A 376 18.21 -18.88 -0.33
C GLN A 376 19.28 -19.67 -1.08
N TYR A 377 18.88 -20.46 -2.08
CA TYR A 377 19.81 -21.19 -2.93
C TYR A 377 20.81 -20.23 -3.60
N PHE A 378 20.32 -19.17 -4.24
CA PHE A 378 21.16 -18.19 -4.92
C PHE A 378 21.84 -17.19 -3.98
N PHE A 379 21.33 -16.98 -2.77
CA PHE A 379 22.04 -16.21 -1.74
C PHE A 379 23.36 -16.90 -1.36
N HIS A 380 23.32 -18.22 -1.17
CA HIS A 380 24.53 -19.01 -0.90
C HIS A 380 25.40 -19.23 -2.15
N ARG A 381 24.80 -19.22 -3.35
CA ARG A 381 25.46 -19.49 -4.64
C ARG A 381 25.36 -18.32 -5.61
N ARG A 382 25.70 -17.12 -5.11
CA ARG A 382 25.56 -15.85 -5.84
C ARG A 382 26.23 -15.84 -7.23
N GLU A 383 27.34 -16.55 -7.40
CA GLU A 383 28.06 -16.65 -8.67
C GLU A 383 27.21 -17.33 -9.76
N GLU A 384 26.38 -18.32 -9.40
CA GLU A 384 25.50 -19.00 -10.36
C GLU A 384 24.41 -18.07 -10.93
N MET A 385 24.03 -17.01 -10.21
CA MET A 385 23.06 -16.02 -10.67
C MET A 385 23.74 -14.86 -11.40
N VAL A 386 24.80 -14.29 -10.81
CA VAL A 386 25.47 -13.08 -11.31
C VAL A 386 26.36 -13.38 -12.52
N ALA A 387 27.08 -14.49 -12.48
CA ALA A 387 27.97 -14.94 -13.56
C ALA A 387 27.45 -16.21 -14.27
N GLY A 388 26.18 -16.58 -14.04
CA GLY A 388 25.56 -17.75 -14.62
C GLY A 388 25.50 -17.71 -16.15
N SER A 389 25.62 -18.87 -16.79
CA SER A 389 25.53 -18.98 -18.25
C SER A 389 24.12 -18.68 -18.73
N VAL A 390 23.97 -17.70 -19.62
CA VAL A 390 22.73 -17.47 -20.38
C VAL A 390 22.63 -18.54 -21.46
N ARG A 391 21.71 -19.49 -21.29
CA ARG A 391 21.46 -20.53 -22.31
C ARG A 391 20.67 -19.92 -23.48
N PRO A 392 21.02 -20.21 -24.74
CA PRO A 392 20.21 -19.78 -25.86
C PRO A 392 18.80 -20.40 -25.79
N PRO A 393 17.74 -19.64 -26.13
CA PRO A 393 16.40 -20.19 -26.18
C PRO A 393 16.34 -21.32 -27.21
N ARG A 394 15.70 -22.43 -26.86
CA ARG A 394 15.43 -23.53 -27.79
C ARG A 394 14.01 -23.36 -28.33
N LEU A 395 13.87 -23.40 -29.65
CA LEU A 395 12.57 -23.43 -30.32
C LEU A 395 12.26 -24.87 -30.68
N ASP A 396 11.12 -25.38 -30.20
CA ASP A 396 10.63 -26.71 -30.57
C ASP A 396 9.53 -26.59 -31.63
N LEU A 397 9.94 -26.59 -32.89
CA LEU A 397 9.03 -26.54 -34.05
C LEU A 397 8.29 -27.87 -34.27
N ALA A 398 8.69 -28.94 -33.56
CA ALA A 398 8.08 -30.26 -33.64
C ALA A 398 7.05 -30.51 -32.52
N ASN A 399 6.67 -29.47 -31.76
CA ASN A 399 5.64 -29.57 -30.74
C ASN A 399 4.24 -29.69 -31.37
N GLU A 400 3.58 -30.84 -31.17
CA GLU A 400 2.27 -31.12 -31.77
C GLU A 400 1.20 -30.11 -31.34
N ALA A 401 1.17 -29.71 -30.06
CA ALA A 401 0.16 -28.79 -29.54
C ALA A 401 0.29 -27.39 -30.15
N LEU A 402 1.53 -26.90 -30.28
CA LEU A 402 1.81 -25.63 -30.95
C LEU A 402 1.38 -25.69 -32.43
N LEU A 403 1.74 -26.76 -33.13
CA LEU A 403 1.37 -26.94 -34.53
C LEU A 403 -0.15 -26.98 -34.71
N ARG A 404 -0.85 -27.72 -33.85
CA ARG A 404 -2.31 -27.82 -33.84
C ARG A 404 -2.97 -26.45 -33.65
N ALA A 405 -2.51 -25.66 -32.70
CA ALA A 405 -3.03 -24.31 -32.45
C ALA A 405 -2.85 -23.39 -33.67
N HIS A 406 -1.70 -23.47 -34.36
CA HIS A 406 -1.51 -22.73 -35.61
C HIS A 406 -2.41 -23.23 -36.74
N VAL A 407 -2.65 -24.53 -36.87
CA VAL A 407 -3.62 -25.07 -37.84
C VAL A 407 -5.05 -24.58 -37.53
N HIS A 408 -5.46 -24.56 -36.27
CA HIS A 408 -6.73 -23.97 -35.84
C HIS A 408 -6.82 -22.48 -36.18
N ALA A 409 -5.73 -21.72 -36.06
CA ALA A 409 -5.72 -20.31 -36.43
C ALA A 409 -5.96 -20.11 -37.95
N VAL A 410 -5.36 -20.96 -38.80
CA VAL A 410 -5.60 -20.95 -40.25
C VAL A 410 -7.05 -21.37 -40.55
N TRP A 411 -7.59 -22.37 -39.82
CA TRP A 411 -8.99 -22.77 -39.93
C TRP A 411 -9.95 -21.63 -39.57
N LEU A 412 -9.72 -20.94 -38.45
CA LEU A 412 -10.54 -19.82 -37.99
C LEU A 412 -10.51 -18.66 -39.00
N ALA A 413 -9.33 -18.40 -39.60
CA ALA A 413 -9.19 -17.42 -40.68
C ALA A 413 -9.99 -17.80 -41.95
N GLN A 414 -10.13 -19.09 -42.25
CA GLN A 414 -10.96 -19.58 -43.35
C GLN A 414 -12.46 -19.46 -43.04
N VAL A 415 -12.85 -19.73 -41.80
CA VAL A 415 -14.23 -19.62 -41.30
C VAL A 415 -14.71 -18.16 -41.32
N ARG A 416 -13.82 -17.18 -41.11
CA ARG A 416 -14.12 -15.73 -41.11
C ARG A 416 -15.20 -15.32 -40.10
N LEU A 417 -15.31 -16.05 -38.99
CA LEU A 417 -16.23 -15.72 -37.89
C LEU A 417 -15.68 -14.52 -37.10
N PRO A 418 -16.39 -13.38 -37.04
CA PRO A 418 -16.01 -12.30 -36.14
C PRO A 418 -16.32 -12.69 -34.69
N LEU A 419 -15.28 -12.92 -33.89
CA LEU A 419 -15.45 -13.23 -32.45
C LEU A 419 -15.84 -12.00 -31.62
N GLY A 420 -15.66 -10.81 -32.17
CA GLY A 420 -16.05 -9.55 -31.54
C GLY A 420 -15.18 -9.17 -30.32
N GLN A 421 -15.81 -8.55 -29.32
CA GLN A 421 -15.15 -8.03 -28.10
C GLN A 421 -15.47 -8.84 -26.84
N SER A 422 -16.54 -9.64 -26.85
CA SER A 422 -16.99 -10.43 -25.71
C SER A 422 -17.38 -11.84 -26.15
N ILE A 423 -17.14 -12.82 -25.27
CA ILE A 423 -17.50 -14.22 -25.52
C ILE A 423 -19.02 -14.39 -25.67
N GLU A 424 -19.83 -13.50 -25.10
CA GLU A 424 -21.30 -13.49 -25.27
C GLU A 424 -21.75 -13.26 -26.72
N GLN A 425 -20.86 -12.78 -27.59
CA GLN A 425 -21.13 -12.59 -29.02
C GLN A 425 -20.93 -13.89 -29.81
N VAL A 426 -20.30 -14.90 -29.20
CA VAL A 426 -20.09 -16.23 -29.75
C VAL A 426 -20.99 -17.25 -29.02
N ILE A 427 -21.17 -17.09 -27.71
CA ILE A 427 -21.95 -17.98 -26.84
C ILE A 427 -23.30 -17.32 -26.51
N ASP A 428 -24.39 -18.07 -26.67
CA ASP A 428 -25.74 -17.64 -26.33
C ASP A 428 -25.96 -17.75 -24.81
N THR A 429 -25.83 -16.61 -24.12
CA THR A 429 -26.02 -16.51 -22.66
C THR A 429 -27.48 -16.55 -22.21
N ASP A 430 -28.44 -16.46 -23.15
CA ASP A 430 -29.87 -16.43 -22.85
C ASP A 430 -30.44 -17.86 -22.69
N ARG A 431 -29.63 -18.89 -22.95
CA ARG A 431 -29.99 -20.30 -22.82
C ARG A 431 -29.19 -20.99 -21.72
N ASP A 432 -29.85 -21.86 -20.95
CA ASP A 432 -29.24 -22.56 -19.81
C ASP A 432 -27.99 -23.39 -20.17
N ASN A 433 -27.99 -24.00 -21.36
CA ASN A 433 -26.88 -24.82 -21.83
C ASN A 433 -25.73 -24.02 -22.44
N LEU A 434 -25.85 -22.69 -22.58
CA LEU A 434 -24.82 -21.80 -23.12
C LEU A 434 -24.23 -22.29 -24.46
N PRO A 435 -25.04 -22.57 -25.49
CA PRO A 435 -24.57 -23.08 -26.76
C PRO A 435 -23.88 -21.98 -27.57
N LEU A 436 -23.17 -22.35 -28.64
CA LEU A 436 -22.81 -21.37 -29.66
C LEU A 436 -24.06 -20.68 -30.20
N ARG A 437 -23.95 -19.38 -30.48
CA ARG A 437 -24.97 -18.64 -31.24
C ARG A 437 -25.15 -19.28 -32.61
N THR A 438 -26.36 -19.18 -33.16
CA THR A 438 -26.71 -19.85 -34.42
C THR A 438 -25.81 -19.42 -35.58
N GLU A 439 -25.40 -18.15 -35.63
CA GLU A 439 -24.47 -17.62 -36.61
C GLU A 439 -23.08 -18.27 -36.48
N ALA A 440 -22.57 -18.40 -35.25
CA ALA A 440 -21.29 -19.04 -34.97
C ALA A 440 -21.32 -20.53 -35.29
N ALA A 441 -22.36 -21.25 -34.83
CA ALA A 441 -22.55 -22.68 -35.08
C ALA A 441 -22.66 -23.00 -36.58
N GLY A 442 -23.29 -22.13 -37.37
CA GLY A 442 -23.37 -22.28 -38.82
C GLY A 442 -22.05 -21.97 -39.52
N ALA A 443 -21.35 -20.91 -39.10
CA ALA A 443 -20.11 -20.46 -39.75
C ALA A 443 -18.96 -21.47 -39.63
N ILE A 444 -18.84 -22.17 -38.49
CA ILE A 444 -17.74 -23.11 -38.25
C ILE A 444 -17.79 -24.38 -39.11
N LEU A 445 -18.92 -24.65 -39.78
CA LEU A 445 -19.09 -25.80 -40.65
C LEU A 445 -18.64 -25.48 -42.08
N LEU A 446 -17.43 -25.90 -42.43
CA LEU A 446 -16.86 -25.70 -43.77
C LEU A 446 -17.40 -26.74 -44.78
N GLY A 447 -17.80 -26.27 -45.95
CA GLY A 447 -18.11 -27.15 -47.09
C GLY A 447 -16.87 -27.84 -47.66
N GLN A 448 -17.07 -28.90 -48.45
CA GLN A 448 -15.96 -29.72 -49.00
C GLN A 448 -14.92 -28.92 -49.79
N SER A 449 -15.35 -27.93 -50.59
CA SER A 449 -14.43 -27.08 -51.37
C SER A 449 -13.54 -26.21 -50.46
N ALA A 450 -14.13 -25.57 -49.45
CA ALA A 450 -13.40 -24.72 -48.51
C ALA A 450 -12.43 -25.53 -47.65
N ARG A 451 -12.82 -26.75 -47.29
CA ARG A 451 -11.95 -27.70 -46.58
C ARG A 451 -10.75 -28.13 -47.44
N HIS A 452 -10.96 -28.42 -48.72
CA HIS A 452 -9.87 -28.77 -49.62
C HIS A 452 -8.87 -27.61 -49.77
N GLU A 453 -9.36 -26.39 -49.96
CA GLU A 453 -8.52 -25.19 -50.02
C GLU A 453 -7.71 -24.99 -48.74
N LEU A 454 -8.36 -25.12 -47.57
CA LEU A 454 -7.73 -25.02 -46.26
C LEU A 454 -6.62 -26.05 -46.09
N ARG A 455 -6.86 -27.30 -46.47
CA ARG A 455 -5.86 -28.37 -46.42
C ARG A 455 -4.63 -28.02 -47.25
N GLN A 456 -4.79 -27.52 -48.48
CA GLN A 456 -3.67 -27.12 -49.33
C GLN A 456 -2.89 -25.95 -48.74
N ARG A 457 -3.59 -24.99 -48.13
CA ARG A 457 -2.96 -23.85 -47.45
C ARG A 457 -2.11 -24.31 -46.27
N VAL A 458 -2.62 -25.20 -45.41
CA VAL A 458 -1.87 -25.77 -44.29
C VAL A 458 -0.63 -26.53 -44.79
N ARG A 459 -0.75 -27.37 -45.83
CA ARG A 459 0.41 -28.06 -46.43
C ARG A 459 1.46 -27.09 -46.95
N THR A 460 1.04 -25.99 -47.57
CA THR A 460 1.96 -24.96 -48.09
C THR A 460 2.71 -24.27 -46.96
N ILE A 461 2.02 -23.94 -45.85
CA ILE A 461 2.63 -23.32 -44.66
C ILE A 461 3.66 -24.26 -44.03
N LEU A 462 3.35 -25.56 -43.94
CA LEU A 462 4.23 -26.56 -43.31
C LEU A 462 5.35 -27.07 -44.22
N ALA A 463 5.33 -26.75 -45.51
CA ALA A 463 6.28 -27.25 -46.51
C ALA A 463 7.77 -27.05 -46.12
N PRO A 464 8.19 -25.91 -45.55
CA PRO A 464 9.59 -25.71 -45.14
C PRO A 464 10.06 -26.67 -44.04
N ASP A 465 9.14 -27.09 -43.15
CA ASP A 465 9.45 -27.87 -41.95
C ASP A 465 9.14 -29.37 -42.10
N MET A 466 8.66 -29.81 -43.27
CA MET A 466 8.26 -31.20 -43.52
C MET A 466 9.36 -32.22 -43.21
N GLY A 467 10.63 -31.87 -43.46
CA GLY A 467 11.76 -32.75 -43.17
C GLY A 467 11.97 -33.00 -41.68
N LEU A 468 11.67 -32.02 -40.84
CA LEU A 468 11.69 -32.13 -39.38
C LEU A 468 10.45 -32.90 -38.89
N LEU A 469 9.27 -32.52 -39.37
CA LEU A 469 8.00 -33.13 -38.97
C LEU A 469 7.92 -34.62 -39.33
N ALA A 470 8.52 -35.04 -40.45
CA ALA A 470 8.56 -36.45 -40.84
C ALA A 470 9.33 -37.33 -39.83
N GLN A 471 10.23 -36.76 -39.03
CA GLN A 471 11.04 -37.51 -38.06
C GLN A 471 10.34 -37.70 -36.71
N THR A 472 9.18 -37.05 -36.48
CA THR A 472 8.51 -37.06 -35.17
C THR A 472 7.64 -38.30 -34.93
N GLY A 473 7.32 -39.06 -36.00
CA GLY A 473 6.51 -40.28 -35.95
C GLY A 473 5.00 -40.06 -35.74
N TRP A 474 4.56 -38.89 -35.26
CA TRP A 474 3.15 -38.55 -35.07
C TRP A 474 2.54 -37.76 -36.24
N PHE A 475 3.35 -36.99 -36.98
CA PHE A 475 2.86 -36.12 -38.03
C PHE A 475 2.58 -36.90 -39.33
N SER A 476 1.44 -36.63 -39.95
CA SER A 476 1.05 -37.21 -41.25
C SER A 476 -0.02 -36.36 -41.93
N ASP A 477 -0.28 -36.61 -43.21
CA ASP A 477 -1.43 -36.01 -43.92
C ASP A 477 -2.77 -36.34 -43.23
N ALA A 478 -2.88 -37.54 -42.64
CA ALA A 478 -4.06 -37.95 -41.87
C ALA A 478 -4.19 -37.18 -40.55
N TRP A 479 -3.09 -36.72 -39.96
CA TRP A 479 -3.12 -35.85 -38.79
C TRP A 479 -3.71 -34.48 -39.15
N ILE A 480 -3.30 -33.89 -40.28
CA ILE A 480 -3.88 -32.62 -40.76
C ILE A 480 -5.38 -32.78 -40.96
N ASP A 481 -5.82 -33.87 -41.61
CA ASP A 481 -7.24 -34.14 -41.84
C ASP A 481 -8.01 -34.23 -40.51
N ARG A 482 -7.49 -34.98 -39.54
CA ARG A 482 -8.09 -35.12 -38.21
C ARG A 482 -8.21 -33.78 -37.48
N VAL A 483 -7.15 -32.98 -37.47
CA VAL A 483 -7.17 -31.66 -36.81
C VAL A 483 -8.22 -30.74 -37.46
N LEU A 484 -8.34 -30.77 -38.79
CA LEU A 484 -9.35 -29.97 -39.49
C LEU A 484 -10.78 -30.48 -39.29
N ASP A 485 -10.96 -31.80 -39.14
CA ASP A 485 -12.24 -32.44 -38.84
C ASP A 485 -12.72 -32.12 -37.42
N ASP A 486 -11.80 -32.18 -36.45
CA ASP A 486 -12.11 -31.97 -35.04
C ASP A 486 -12.23 -30.47 -34.70
N ALA A 487 -11.72 -29.57 -35.54
CA ALA A 487 -11.65 -28.13 -35.27
C ALA A 487 -12.99 -27.48 -34.85
N PRO A 488 -14.15 -27.76 -35.49
CA PRO A 488 -15.43 -27.19 -35.06
C PRO A 488 -15.82 -27.64 -33.64
N GLN A 489 -15.60 -28.89 -33.30
CA GLN A 489 -15.90 -29.43 -31.96
C GLN A 489 -14.94 -28.87 -30.92
N GLN A 490 -13.64 -28.82 -31.23
CA GLN A 490 -12.62 -28.27 -30.35
C GLN A 490 -12.81 -26.76 -30.11
N PHE A 491 -13.29 -26.03 -31.11
CA PHE A 491 -13.64 -24.61 -30.98
C PHE A 491 -14.78 -24.42 -29.97
N ASP A 492 -15.82 -25.24 -30.04
CA ASP A 492 -16.93 -25.20 -29.10
C ASP A 492 -16.47 -25.55 -27.68
N GLN A 493 -15.68 -26.62 -27.53
CA GLN A 493 -15.15 -27.10 -26.25
C GLN A 493 -14.19 -26.09 -25.58
N ALA A 494 -13.47 -25.28 -26.36
CA ALA A 494 -12.59 -24.25 -25.80
C ALA A 494 -13.33 -23.25 -24.89
N PHE A 495 -14.65 -23.10 -25.04
CA PHE A 495 -15.48 -22.24 -24.18
C PHE A 495 -16.01 -22.94 -22.92
N ASP A 496 -15.75 -24.23 -22.69
CA ASP A 496 -16.32 -24.96 -21.56
C ASP A 496 -15.92 -24.38 -20.20
N ARG A 497 -14.64 -24.01 -20.03
CA ARG A 497 -14.18 -23.36 -18.81
C ARG A 497 -14.89 -22.03 -18.57
N TRP A 498 -15.04 -21.20 -19.60
CA TRP A 498 -15.81 -19.96 -19.51
C TRP A 498 -17.28 -20.23 -19.15
N ARG A 499 -17.91 -21.26 -19.72
CA ARG A 499 -19.29 -21.66 -19.37
C ARG A 499 -19.41 -22.03 -17.89
N GLU A 500 -18.44 -22.76 -17.35
CA GLU A 500 -18.40 -23.12 -15.93
C GLU A 500 -18.27 -21.88 -15.04
N LEU A 501 -17.32 -20.98 -15.36
CA LEU A 501 -17.11 -19.73 -14.64
C LEU A 501 -18.34 -18.83 -14.68
N TYR A 502 -18.97 -18.70 -15.85
CA TYR A 502 -20.18 -17.90 -16.04
C TYR A 502 -21.36 -18.44 -15.23
N ARG A 503 -21.57 -19.76 -15.23
CA ARG A 503 -22.58 -20.41 -14.38
C ARG A 503 -22.30 -20.22 -12.90
N ALA A 504 -21.03 -20.31 -12.48
CA ALA A 504 -20.65 -20.09 -11.09
C ALA A 504 -20.92 -18.64 -10.66
N ALA A 505 -20.50 -17.65 -11.45
CA ALA A 505 -20.71 -16.23 -11.18
C ALA A 505 -22.21 -15.88 -11.12
N ASN A 506 -23.02 -16.39 -12.04
CA ASN A 506 -24.48 -16.17 -12.01
C ASN A 506 -25.14 -16.78 -10.77
N ARG A 507 -24.77 -18.02 -10.39
CA ARG A 507 -25.29 -18.64 -9.16
C ARG A 507 -24.89 -17.85 -7.91
N GLN A 508 -23.65 -17.37 -7.85
CA GLN A 508 -23.18 -16.54 -6.73
C GLN A 508 -23.94 -15.22 -6.65
N LEU A 509 -24.20 -14.58 -7.78
CA LEU A 509 -24.98 -13.34 -7.87
C LEU A 509 -26.42 -13.55 -7.40
N GLU A 510 -27.09 -14.60 -7.89
CA GLU A 510 -28.45 -14.96 -7.48
C GLU A 510 -28.53 -15.26 -5.97
N GLN A 511 -27.55 -16.00 -5.43
CA GLN A 511 -27.49 -16.30 -4.02
C GLN A 511 -27.30 -15.03 -3.18
N ALA A 512 -26.37 -14.15 -3.56
CA ALA A 512 -26.13 -12.88 -2.87
C ALA A 512 -27.38 -11.99 -2.86
N GLN A 513 -28.10 -11.92 -3.98
CA GLN A 513 -29.37 -11.19 -4.09
C GLN A 513 -30.47 -11.79 -3.20
N GLN A 514 -30.55 -13.11 -3.11
CA GLN A 514 -31.50 -13.78 -2.20
C GLN A 514 -31.14 -13.52 -0.73
N GLU A 515 -29.87 -13.59 -0.37
CA GLU A 515 -29.36 -13.28 0.97
C GLU A 515 -29.67 -11.84 1.36
N LEU A 516 -29.43 -10.88 0.45
CA LEU A 516 -29.72 -9.47 0.67
C LEU A 516 -31.22 -9.22 0.92
N ARG A 517 -32.12 -9.86 0.15
CA ARG A 517 -33.57 -9.79 0.37
C ARG A 517 -34.01 -10.37 1.71
N ARG A 518 -33.31 -11.40 2.21
CA ARG A 518 -33.61 -12.07 3.48
C ARG A 518 -32.97 -11.38 4.70
N ALA A 519 -31.90 -10.60 4.51
CA ALA A 519 -31.18 -9.96 5.59
C ALA A 519 -32.05 -8.96 6.37
N ARG A 520 -31.94 -8.98 7.71
CA ARG A 520 -32.66 -8.10 8.65
C ARG A 520 -31.74 -7.30 9.58
N ARG A 521 -30.44 -7.62 9.59
CA ARG A 521 -29.40 -6.94 10.38
C ARG A 521 -28.45 -6.20 9.43
N ARG A 522 -27.92 -5.06 9.88
CA ARG A 522 -27.03 -4.20 9.09
C ARG A 522 -25.77 -4.93 8.60
N GLU A 523 -25.09 -5.65 9.47
CA GLU A 523 -23.87 -6.42 9.14
C GLU A 523 -24.14 -7.47 8.04
N ALA A 524 -25.24 -8.22 8.15
CA ALA A 524 -25.64 -9.19 7.13
C ALA A 524 -26.02 -8.54 5.79
N GLN A 525 -26.54 -7.31 5.80
CA GLN A 525 -26.83 -6.55 4.58
C GLN A 525 -25.54 -6.06 3.92
N GLU A 526 -24.57 -5.59 4.71
CA GLU A 526 -23.25 -5.15 4.23
C GLU A 526 -22.47 -6.32 3.63
N ASP A 527 -22.48 -7.49 4.29
CA ASP A 527 -21.86 -8.70 3.75
C ASP A 527 -22.51 -9.19 2.45
N ALA A 528 -23.84 -9.21 2.37
CA ALA A 528 -24.54 -9.62 1.17
C ALA A 528 -24.31 -8.65 -0.01
N ARG A 529 -24.27 -7.34 0.25
CA ARG A 529 -23.91 -6.33 -0.76
C ARG A 529 -22.50 -6.53 -1.29
N ARG A 530 -21.52 -6.78 -0.41
CA ARG A 530 -20.14 -7.04 -0.81
C ARG A 530 -20.05 -8.26 -1.73
N ARG A 531 -20.76 -9.36 -1.42
CA ARG A 531 -20.81 -10.56 -2.27
C ARG A 531 -21.51 -10.32 -3.61
N GLU A 532 -22.56 -9.51 -3.62
CA GLU A 532 -23.26 -9.10 -4.84
C GLU A 532 -22.34 -8.29 -5.76
N GLU A 533 -21.64 -7.30 -5.20
CA GLU A 533 -20.66 -6.48 -5.92
C GLU A 533 -19.52 -7.33 -6.49
N GLU A 534 -18.99 -8.26 -5.71
CA GLU A 534 -17.94 -9.19 -6.14
C GLU A 534 -18.41 -10.10 -7.29
N ALA A 535 -19.60 -10.71 -7.16
CA ALA A 535 -20.16 -11.58 -8.20
C ALA A 535 -20.47 -10.81 -9.49
N MET A 536 -21.00 -9.58 -9.36
CA MET A 536 -21.23 -8.70 -10.49
C MET A 536 -19.93 -8.30 -11.18
N HIS A 537 -18.87 -8.03 -10.41
CA HIS A 537 -17.54 -7.75 -10.96
C HIS A 537 -16.98 -8.95 -11.74
N GLN A 538 -17.05 -10.17 -11.19
CA GLN A 538 -16.63 -11.40 -11.89
C GLN A 538 -17.41 -11.61 -13.20
N ARG A 539 -18.73 -11.40 -13.17
CA ARG A 539 -19.57 -11.51 -14.37
C ARG A 539 -19.20 -10.45 -15.42
N ASN A 540 -18.98 -9.20 -15.00
CA ASN A 540 -18.57 -8.14 -15.91
C ASN A 540 -17.21 -8.44 -16.56
N LEU A 541 -16.28 -9.03 -15.80
CA LEU A 541 -14.98 -9.47 -16.31
C LEU A 541 -15.15 -10.55 -17.40
N LEU A 542 -15.98 -11.57 -17.15
CA LEU A 542 -16.29 -12.64 -18.13
C LEU A 542 -16.95 -12.13 -19.40
N LEU A 543 -17.71 -11.04 -19.31
CA LEU A 543 -18.44 -10.41 -20.41
C LEU A 543 -17.70 -9.22 -21.04
N GLN A 544 -16.48 -8.91 -20.59
CA GLN A 544 -15.70 -7.75 -21.04
C GLN A 544 -16.42 -6.39 -20.85
N ILE A 545 -17.28 -6.27 -19.84
CA ILE A 545 -18.04 -5.04 -19.57
C ILE A 545 -17.19 -4.12 -18.69
N ASN A 546 -16.89 -2.91 -19.18
CA ASN A 546 -16.07 -1.89 -18.50
C ASN A 546 -14.64 -2.35 -18.15
N VAL A 547 -14.10 -3.32 -18.89
CA VAL A 547 -12.70 -3.78 -18.76
C VAL A 547 -11.97 -3.49 -20.06
N ALA A 548 -10.76 -2.93 -20.03
CA ALA A 548 -10.02 -2.69 -21.26
C ALA A 548 -9.62 -4.02 -21.92
N ARG A 549 -9.60 -4.07 -23.25
CA ARG A 549 -9.24 -5.29 -24.01
C ARG A 549 -7.85 -5.81 -23.66
N GLU A 550 -6.95 -4.91 -23.26
CA GLU A 550 -5.57 -5.22 -22.90
C GLU A 550 -5.46 -5.93 -21.55
N GLU A 551 -6.46 -5.82 -20.67
CA GLU A 551 -6.44 -6.26 -19.26
C GLU A 551 -7.13 -7.59 -19.00
N SER A 552 -8.05 -7.99 -19.88
CA SER A 552 -8.89 -9.17 -19.65
C SER A 552 -8.37 -10.39 -20.40
N ASP A 553 -8.27 -11.52 -19.71
CA ASP A 553 -8.04 -12.81 -20.33
C ASP A 553 -9.28 -13.32 -21.10
N PHE A 554 -10.45 -12.69 -20.92
CA PHE A 554 -11.71 -13.08 -21.54
C PHE A 554 -12.01 -12.36 -22.86
N TYR A 555 -11.08 -11.55 -23.38
CA TYR A 555 -11.15 -11.11 -24.77
C TYR A 555 -11.08 -12.34 -25.70
N PRO A 556 -12.04 -12.58 -26.62
CA PRO A 556 -12.22 -13.89 -27.26
C PRO A 556 -10.96 -14.52 -27.89
N TYR A 557 -10.14 -13.74 -28.61
CA TYR A 557 -8.90 -14.26 -29.21
C TYR A 557 -7.84 -14.62 -28.16
N ARG A 558 -7.75 -13.84 -27.08
CA ARG A 558 -6.81 -14.10 -25.98
C ARG A 558 -7.27 -15.30 -25.16
N TYR A 559 -8.57 -15.40 -24.90
CA TYR A 559 -9.17 -16.52 -24.21
C TYR A 559 -8.94 -17.85 -24.97
N LEU A 560 -9.20 -17.87 -26.28
CA LEU A 560 -8.92 -19.06 -27.10
C LEU A 560 -7.42 -19.41 -27.11
N ALA A 561 -6.54 -18.44 -26.95
CA ALA A 561 -5.11 -18.70 -26.82
C ALA A 561 -4.75 -19.28 -25.44
N SER A 562 -5.35 -18.79 -24.35
CA SER A 562 -5.13 -19.34 -23.00
C SER A 562 -5.67 -20.76 -22.84
N GLU A 563 -6.75 -21.09 -23.55
CA GLU A 563 -7.31 -22.45 -23.60
C GLU A 563 -6.60 -23.35 -24.63
N GLY A 564 -5.55 -22.86 -25.29
CA GLY A 564 -4.72 -23.65 -26.21
C GLY A 564 -5.33 -23.92 -27.59
N PHE A 565 -6.48 -23.33 -27.90
CA PHE A 565 -7.11 -23.44 -29.22
C PHE A 565 -6.37 -22.59 -30.27
N LEU A 566 -5.93 -21.38 -29.90
CA LEU A 566 -5.12 -20.48 -30.72
C LEU A 566 -3.68 -20.36 -30.18
N PRO A 567 -2.71 -19.94 -31.02
CA PRO A 567 -1.37 -19.64 -30.54
C PRO A 567 -1.39 -18.41 -29.62
N GLY A 568 -0.83 -18.56 -28.42
CA GLY A 568 -0.61 -17.46 -27.48
C GLY A 568 0.72 -16.77 -27.74
N TYR A 569 0.67 -15.46 -28.03
CA TYR A 569 1.86 -14.61 -28.19
C TYR A 569 2.16 -13.77 -26.95
N ASN A 570 1.47 -14.03 -25.84
CA ASN A 570 1.80 -13.45 -24.55
C ASN A 570 3.07 -14.09 -24.00
N PHE A 571 3.78 -13.37 -23.11
CA PHE A 571 4.95 -13.86 -22.38
C PHE A 571 4.79 -15.34 -22.03
N PRO A 572 5.81 -16.18 -22.30
CA PRO A 572 5.64 -17.62 -22.26
C PRO A 572 5.14 -18.02 -20.87
N ALA A 573 4.00 -18.71 -20.83
CA ALA A 573 3.64 -19.57 -19.71
C ALA A 573 4.70 -20.68 -19.67
N LEU A 574 5.80 -20.40 -18.96
CA LEU A 574 6.88 -21.33 -18.63
C LEU A 574 6.69 -21.83 -17.20
#